data_AF-A0A4Y9PRQ1-F1
#
_entry.id   AF-A0A4Y9PRQ1-F1
#
_cell.length_a   1.000
_cell.length_b   1.000
_cell.length_c   1.000
_cell.angle_alpha   90.00
_cell.angle_beta   90.00
_cell.angle_gamma   90.00
#
_symmetry.space_group_name_H-M   'P 1'
#
loop_
_entity.id
_entity.type
_entity.pdbx_description
1 polymer ?
#
loop_
_entity_poly.entity_id
_entity_poly.type
_entity_poly.pdbx_seq_one_letter_code
_entity_poly.pdbx_strand_id
1 'polypeptide(L)'
;MTSPRRHRRPTPTHHRCPGACARMVPNHHFACDDCWKRLPREIRRSLVVHRRGGQTGPGRDQVENAAGQWFLDNPPPVPVPGPP
;
A
#
# COMPACT_ATOMS: atom_id res chain seq x y z
N MET A 1 -22.36 -38.13 11.73
CA MET A 1 -21.06 -37.49 11.97
C MET A 1 -20.86 -36.44 10.89
N THR A 2 -21.09 -35.16 11.20
CA THR A 2 -21.05 -34.07 10.20
C THR A 2 -19.85 -33.19 10.49
N SER A 3 -18.79 -33.32 9.68
CA SER A 3 -17.59 -32.48 9.77
C SER A 3 -17.95 -31.01 9.57
N PRO A 4 -17.49 -30.07 10.42
CA PRO A 4 -17.68 -28.65 10.16
C PRO A 4 -16.80 -28.27 8.96
N ARG A 5 -17.44 -27.78 7.89
CA ARG A 5 -16.76 -27.09 6.78
C ARG A 5 -15.96 -25.94 7.39
N ARG A 6 -14.64 -26.11 7.51
CA ARG A 6 -13.75 -24.98 7.81
C ARG A 6 -13.90 -24.01 6.66
N HIS A 7 -14.63 -22.91 6.89
CA HIS A 7 -14.64 -21.77 5.98
C HIS A 7 -13.19 -21.38 5.73
N ARG A 8 -12.69 -21.70 4.53
CA ARG A 8 -11.37 -21.28 4.06
C ARG A 8 -11.42 -19.76 4.03
N ARG A 9 -10.96 -19.10 5.10
CA ARG A 9 -10.85 -17.64 5.18
C ARG A 9 -10.13 -17.21 3.90
N PRO A 10 -10.71 -16.36 3.03
CA PRO A 10 -10.01 -15.89 1.86
C PRO A 10 -8.69 -15.30 2.35
N THR A 11 -7.58 -15.87 1.89
CA THR A 11 -6.25 -15.35 2.19
C THR A 11 -6.27 -13.87 1.84
N PRO A 12 -5.87 -12.95 2.74
CA PRO A 12 -5.73 -11.56 2.39
C PRO A 12 -4.82 -11.53 1.17
N THR A 13 -5.37 -11.14 0.02
CA THR A 13 -4.59 -10.97 -1.18
C THR A 13 -3.59 -9.86 -0.86
N HIS A 14 -2.30 -10.18 -0.97
CA HIS A 14 -1.22 -9.22 -0.77
C HIS A 14 -0.86 -8.64 -2.14
N HIS A 15 -0.42 -7.40 -2.19
CA HIS A 15 0.14 -6.76 -3.38
C HIS A 15 1.56 -6.26 -3.12
N ARG A 16 2.29 -5.94 -4.18
CA ARG A 16 3.61 -5.32 -4.05
C ARG A 16 3.47 -3.87 -3.57
N CYS A 17 4.33 -3.47 -2.65
CA CYS A 17 4.38 -2.09 -2.17
C CYS A 17 4.69 -1.12 -3.33
N PRO A 18 3.90 -0.05 -3.53
CA PRO A 18 4.12 0.90 -4.62
C PRO A 18 5.41 1.71 -4.45
N GLY A 19 5.95 1.82 -3.24
CA GLY A 19 7.22 2.51 -2.96
C GLY A 19 8.49 1.77 -3.39
N ALA A 20 8.37 0.75 -4.25
CA ALA A 20 9.46 -0.06 -4.80
C ALA A 20 10.39 -0.73 -3.77
N CYS A 21 9.98 -0.84 -2.50
CA CYS A 21 10.80 -1.42 -1.43
C CYS A 21 10.79 -2.97 -1.38
N ALA A 22 10.34 -3.63 -2.46
CA ALA A 22 10.18 -5.09 -2.60
C ALA A 22 9.27 -5.81 -1.58
N ARG A 23 8.64 -5.11 -0.63
CA ARG A 23 7.76 -5.72 0.37
C ARG A 23 6.39 -6.06 -0.21
N MET A 24 5.84 -7.19 0.22
CA MET A 24 4.44 -7.56 0.03
C MET A 24 3.60 -6.95 1.15
N VAL A 25 2.46 -6.37 0.81
CA VAL A 25 1.57 -5.68 1.75
C VAL A 25 0.14 -6.20 1.60
N PRO A 26 -0.63 -6.36 2.69
CA PRO A 26 -2.03 -6.75 2.59
C PRO A 26 -2.83 -5.74 1.75
N ASN A 27 -3.80 -6.17 0.95
CA ASN A 27 -4.65 -5.28 0.14
C ASN A 27 -5.42 -4.21 0.93
N HIS A 28 -5.66 -4.44 2.23
CA HIS A 28 -6.25 -3.42 3.10
C HIS A 28 -5.26 -2.33 3.53
N HIS A 29 -3.98 -2.42 3.17
CA HIS A 29 -3.00 -1.35 3.24
C HIS A 29 -2.70 -0.83 1.83
N PHE A 30 -2.26 0.42 1.72
CA PHE A 30 -1.82 0.99 0.44
C PHE A 30 -0.32 0.77 0.21
N ALA A 31 0.49 0.89 1.26
CA ALA A 31 1.93 0.69 1.23
C ALA A 31 2.41 0.12 2.57
N CYS A 32 3.67 -0.30 2.65
CA CYS A 32 4.26 -0.75 3.91
C CYS A 32 4.48 0.46 4.85
N ASP A 33 4.69 0.21 6.14
CA ASP A 33 4.80 1.27 7.15
C ASP A 33 5.92 2.28 6.84
N ASP A 34 7.09 1.81 6.41
CA ASP A 34 8.20 2.68 6.02
C ASP A 34 7.87 3.55 4.80
N CYS A 35 7.33 2.96 3.73
CA CYS A 35 6.94 3.70 2.53
C CYS A 35 5.77 4.65 2.81
N TRP A 36 4.85 4.26 3.69
CA TRP A 36 3.77 5.12 4.14
C TRP A 36 4.32 6.38 4.84
N LYS A 37 5.29 6.24 5.73
CA LYS A 37 5.92 7.37 6.43
C LYS A 37 6.64 8.34 5.51
N ARG A 38 7.15 7.87 4.36
CA ARG A 38 7.80 8.70 3.34
C ARG A 38 6.83 9.63 2.62
N LEU A 39 5.56 9.25 2.49
CA LEU A 39 4.57 10.07 1.78
C LEU A 39 4.34 11.42 2.48
N PRO A 40 4.17 12.50 1.69
CA PRO A 40 3.73 13.79 2.18
C PRO A 40 2.48 13.65 3.05
N ARG A 41 2.40 14.46 4.12
CA ARG A 41 1.30 14.39 5.10
C ARG A 41 -0.07 14.59 4.45
N GLU A 42 -0.14 15.41 3.41
CA GLU A 42 -1.37 15.71 2.67
C GLU A 42 -1.87 14.48 1.89
N ILE A 43 -1.00 13.82 1.12
CA ILE A 43 -1.32 12.59 0.39
C ILE A 43 -1.78 11.49 1.35
N ARG A 44 -1.09 11.33 2.49
CA ARG A 44 -1.50 10.37 3.52
C ARG A 44 -2.91 10.64 4.04
N ARG A 45 -3.26 11.90 4.33
CA ARG A 45 -4.61 12.23 4.81
C ARG A 45 -5.65 11.89 3.75
N SER A 46 -5.43 12.25 2.49
CA SER A 46 -6.35 11.93 1.40
C SER A 46 -6.55 10.42 1.27
N LEU A 47 -5.48 9.62 1.32
CA LEU A 47 -5.57 8.15 1.30
C LEU A 47 -6.39 7.59 2.47
N VAL A 48 -6.21 8.14 3.68
CA VAL A 48 -7.00 7.73 4.86
C VAL A 48 -8.48 8.06 4.70
N VAL A 49 -8.81 9.26 4.23
CA VAL A 49 -10.21 9.69 4.01
C VAL A 49 -10.90 8.78 3.00
N HIS A 50 -10.27 8.51 1.86
CA HIS A 50 -10.87 7.70 0.81
C HIS A 50 -10.97 6.21 1.17
N ARG A 51 -9.98 5.65 1.90
CA ARG A 51 -10.00 4.22 2.29
C ARG A 51 -10.86 3.93 3.51
N ARG A 52 -10.97 4.85 4.50
CA ARG A 52 -11.84 4.66 5.67
C ARG A 52 -13.28 5.08 5.41
N GLY A 53 -13.50 6.09 4.58
CA GLY A 53 -14.84 6.59 4.26
C GLY A 53 -15.64 5.68 3.33
N GLY A 54 -15.10 4.53 2.91
CA GLY A 54 -15.77 3.62 1.99
C GLY A 54 -16.06 4.23 0.60
N GLN A 55 -15.44 5.36 0.28
CA GLN A 55 -15.63 6.06 -0.98
C GLN A 55 -14.89 5.29 -2.08
N THR A 56 -15.59 4.34 -2.69
CA THR A 56 -15.21 3.75 -3.97
C THR A 56 -15.69 4.68 -5.08
N GLY A 57 -14.75 5.29 -5.80
CA GLY A 57 -15.04 6.25 -6.87
C GLY A 57 -13.77 6.89 -7.41
N PRO A 58 -13.87 7.72 -8.47
CA PRO A 58 -12.72 8.28 -9.19
C PRO A 58 -11.75 9.08 -8.30
N GLY A 59 -12.23 9.63 -7.18
CA GLY A 59 -11.37 10.30 -6.20
C GLY A 59 -10.38 9.36 -5.50
N ARG A 60 -10.77 8.09 -5.27
CA ARG A 60 -9.85 7.10 -4.69
C ARG A 60 -8.73 6.77 -5.66
N ASP A 61 -9.07 6.47 -6.91
CA ASP A 61 -8.08 6.13 -7.94
C ASP A 61 -7.14 7.30 -8.20
N GLN A 62 -7.65 8.53 -8.21
CA GLN A 62 -6.83 9.73 -8.37
C GLN A 62 -5.80 9.88 -7.24
N VAL A 63 -6.21 9.67 -5.98
CA VAL A 63 -5.31 9.79 -4.82
C VAL A 63 -4.31 8.64 -4.77
N GLU A 64 -4.72 7.42 -5.09
CA GLU A 64 -3.81 6.25 -5.19
C GLU A 64 -2.79 6.45 -6.33
N ASN A 65 -3.22 6.99 -7.49
CA ASN A 65 -2.33 7.34 -8.60
C ASN A 65 -1.35 8.46 -8.23
N ALA A 66 -1.81 9.52 -7.56
CA ALA A 66 -0.94 10.61 -7.11
C ALA A 66 0.14 10.10 -6.13
N ALA A 67 -0.23 9.18 -5.23
CA ALA A 67 0.71 8.56 -4.31
C ALA A 67 1.70 7.61 -5.02
N GLY A 68 1.23 6.87 -6.03
CA GLY A 68 2.08 6.04 -6.89
C GLY A 68 3.10 6.88 -7.67
N GLN A 69 2.64 7.96 -8.30
CA GLN A 69 3.49 8.90 -9.02
C GLN A 69 4.54 9.51 -8.10
N TRP A 70 4.16 9.95 -6.90
CA TRP A 70 5.10 10.48 -5.92
C TRP A 70 6.22 9.49 -5.60
N PHE A 71 5.94 8.19 -5.47
CA PHE A 71 6.99 7.19 -5.22
C PHE A 71 7.94 7.00 -6.41
N LEU A 72 7.46 7.17 -7.64
CA LEU A 72 8.30 7.12 -8.84
C LEU A 72 9.24 8.33 -8.88
N ASP A 73 8.73 9.52 -8.56
CA ASP A 73 9.51 10.75 -8.51
C ASP A 73 10.45 10.82 -7.30
N ASN A 74 10.15 10.04 -6.24
CA ASN A 74 10.90 9.97 -5.01
C ASN A 74 11.29 8.51 -4.74
N PRO A 75 12.21 7.92 -5.53
CA PRO A 75 12.62 6.55 -5.35
C PRO A 75 13.23 6.35 -3.94
N PRO A 76 13.13 5.14 -3.36
CA PRO A 76 13.85 4.85 -2.12
C PRO A 76 15.34 5.15 -2.31
N PRO A 77 16.05 5.57 -1.25
CA PRO A 77 17.49 5.68 -1.33
C PRO A 77 18.05 4.33 -1.79
N VAL A 78 18.84 4.35 -2.87
CA VAL A 78 19.55 3.14 -3.28
C VAL A 78 20.45 2.73 -2.11
N PRO A 79 20.49 1.43 -1.75
CA PRO A 79 21.55 0.98 -0.86
C PRO A 79 22.86 1.25 -1.59
N VAL A 80 23.64 2.22 -1.08
CA VAL A 80 25.02 2.39 -1.52
C VAL A 80 25.73 1.06 -1.23
N PRO A 81 26.26 0.35 -2.25
CA PRO A 81 27.08 -0.81 -1.96
C PRO A 81 28.22 -0.32 -1.06
N GLY A 82 28.40 -0.98 0.09
CA GLY A 82 29.53 -0.70 0.97
C GLY A 82 30.84 -0.87 0.22
N PRO A 83 31.93 -0.20 0.65
CA PRO A 83 33.25 -0.46 0.07
C PRO A 83 33.61 -1.96 0.20
N PRO A 84 34.41 -2.50 -0.73
CA PRO A 84 34.76 -3.92 -0.80
C PRO A 84 35.47 -4.45 0.45
#